data_AF-A0A2D5Z606-F1
#
_entry.id   AF-A0A2D5Z606-F1
#
_cell.length_a   1.000
_cell.length_b   1.000
_cell.length_c   1.000
_cell.angle_alpha   90.00
_cell.angle_beta   90.00
_cell.angle_gamma   90.00
#
_symmetry.space_group_name_H-M   'P 1'
#
loop_
_entity.id
_entity.type
_entity.pdbx_description
1 polymer ?
#
loop_
_entity_poly.entity_id
_entity_poly.type
_entity_poly.pdbx_seq_one_letter_code
_entity_poly.pdbx_strand_id
1 'polypeptide(L)'
;MYKIWFARNYLAHEPNTVLLDNALATMGAGLPSAMAAKIVHPDQDVMAICGDGGFMMNSQGLDFDNPDFVKYAESYGARGHRVASAAELVPLLRQCNATEGVDLVDLQIDYSENDRILTRDLPRVTAGI
;
A
#
# COMPACT_ATOMS: atom_id res chain seq x y z
N MET A 1 -1.54 4.01 9.80
CA MET A 1 -0.17 4.54 9.71
C MET A 1 0.75 3.52 9.03
N TYR A 2 0.62 3.31 7.71
CA TYR A 2 1.35 2.24 7.01
C TYR A 2 2.77 2.66 6.54
N LYS A 3 2.94 3.94 6.14
CA LYS A 3 4.17 4.47 5.54
C LYS A 3 5.41 4.25 6.42
N ILE A 4 5.28 4.44 7.74
CA ILE A 4 6.37 4.26 8.71
C ILE A 4 6.83 2.80 8.74
N TRP A 5 5.88 1.85 8.73
CA TRP A 5 6.20 0.42 8.71
C TRP A 5 6.94 0.03 7.43
N PHE A 6 6.48 0.53 6.28
CA PHE A 6 7.12 0.21 5.00
C PHE A 6 8.50 0.85 4.89
N ALA A 7 8.64 2.15 5.20
CA ALA A 7 9.91 2.86 5.12
C ALA A 7 11.00 2.28 6.02
N ARG A 8 10.63 1.60 7.12
CA ARG A 8 11.59 0.99 8.06
C ARG A 8 11.91 -0.47 7.75
N ASN A 9 11.01 -1.21 7.11
CA ASN A 9 11.13 -2.67 6.98
C ASN A 9 11.25 -3.16 5.53
N TYR A 10 10.94 -2.33 4.53
CA TYR A 10 11.09 -2.73 3.13
C TYR A 10 12.47 -2.32 2.60
N LEU A 11 13.25 -3.32 2.18
CA LEU A 11 14.60 -3.12 1.68
C LEU A 11 14.56 -2.92 0.16
N ALA A 12 15.10 -1.79 -0.31
CA ALA A 12 15.40 -1.60 -1.71
C ALA A 12 16.77 -2.20 -2.03
N HIS A 13 16.83 -3.06 -3.05
CA HIS A 13 18.09 -3.68 -3.49
C HIS A 13 18.69 -3.00 -4.72
N GLU A 14 17.92 -2.13 -5.38
CA GLU A 14 18.33 -1.40 -6.59
C GLU A 14 17.86 0.06 -6.52
N PRO A 15 18.59 1.02 -7.12
CA PRO A 15 18.16 2.42 -7.19
C PRO A 15 16.78 2.57 -7.85
N ASN A 16 16.01 3.56 -7.40
CA ASN A 16 14.71 3.93 -7.99
C ASN A 16 13.63 2.83 -7.98
N THR A 17 13.77 1.80 -7.15
CA THR A 17 12.76 0.71 -7.02
C THR A 17 11.79 0.89 -5.85
N VAL A 18 12.02 1.88 -4.99
CA VAL A 18 11.13 2.27 -3.90
C VAL A 18 10.91 3.79 -3.97
N LEU A 19 9.68 4.19 -4.29
CA LEU A 19 9.27 5.58 -4.35
C LEU A 19 8.46 5.91 -3.10
N LEU A 20 8.98 6.83 -2.28
CA LEU A 20 8.34 7.27 -1.05
C LEU A 20 8.24 8.79 -1.04
N ASP A 21 7.03 9.31 -0.86
CA ASP A 21 6.86 10.73 -0.56
C ASP A 21 7.32 11.03 0.87
N ASN A 22 8.53 11.58 0.93
CA ASN A 22 9.17 12.00 2.16
C ASN A 22 9.34 13.52 2.26
N ALA A 23 8.93 14.29 1.24
CA ALA A 23 9.11 15.74 1.22
C ALA A 23 7.91 16.46 1.81
N LEU A 24 6.73 16.28 1.21
CA LEU A 24 5.48 16.89 1.67
C LEU A 24 4.59 15.88 2.41
N ALA A 25 4.91 14.59 2.31
CA ALA A 25 4.10 13.51 2.85
C ALA A 25 2.64 13.57 2.35
N THR A 26 2.45 13.93 1.08
CA THR A 26 1.19 14.05 0.38
C THR A 26 0.41 12.73 0.41
N MET A 27 -0.75 12.78 1.03
CA MET A 27 -1.70 11.68 0.98
C MET A 27 -2.23 11.53 -0.46
N GLY A 28 -2.36 10.29 -0.91
CA GLY A 28 -2.85 9.97 -2.26
C GLY A 28 -1.80 9.95 -3.37
N ALA A 29 -0.52 10.22 -3.11
CA ALA A 29 0.50 10.14 -4.16
C ALA A 29 0.71 8.71 -4.72
N GLY A 30 0.48 7.67 -3.91
CA GLY A 30 0.88 6.29 -4.22
C GLY A 30 0.30 5.73 -5.53
N LEU A 31 -1.03 5.81 -5.72
CA LEU A 31 -1.68 5.26 -6.90
C LEU A 31 -1.27 6.00 -8.21
N PRO A 32 -1.35 7.34 -8.29
CA PRO A 32 -0.87 8.07 -9.47
C PRO A 32 0.62 7.84 -9.76
N SER A 33 1.47 7.76 -8.74
CA SER A 33 2.89 7.45 -8.93
C SER A 33 3.12 6.06 -9.53
N ALA A 34 2.36 5.04 -9.10
CA ALA A 34 2.46 3.70 -9.68
C ALA A 34 1.96 3.66 -11.13
N MET A 35 0.88 4.37 -11.45
CA MET A 35 0.41 4.50 -12.83
C MET A 35 1.49 5.14 -13.72
N ALA A 36 2.11 6.23 -13.24
CA ALA A 36 3.20 6.88 -13.96
C ALA A 36 4.42 5.95 -14.13
N ALA A 37 4.80 5.21 -13.09
CA ALA A 37 5.89 4.23 -13.16
C ALA A 37 5.61 3.14 -14.20
N LYS A 38 4.38 2.61 -14.26
CA LYS A 38 3.99 1.60 -15.27
C LYS A 38 3.94 2.18 -16.69
N ILE A 39 3.57 3.45 -16.86
CA ILE A 39 3.63 4.13 -18.16
C ILE A 39 5.09 4.29 -18.64
N VAL A 40 6.00 4.67 -17.74
CA VAL A 40 7.43 4.85 -18.07
C VAL A 40 8.17 3.52 -18.23
N HIS A 41 7.76 2.50 -17.48
CA HIS A 41 8.36 1.16 -17.46
C HIS A 41 7.30 0.09 -17.75
N PRO A 42 6.80 -0.02 -18.99
CA PRO A 42 5.69 -0.92 -19.33
C PRO A 42 6.00 -2.40 -19.07
N ASP A 43 7.26 -2.80 -19.18
CA ASP A 43 7.70 -4.19 -19.02
C ASP A 43 7.96 -4.60 -17.55
N GLN A 44 7.83 -3.67 -16.60
CA GLN A 44 8.07 -3.95 -15.18
C GLN A 44 6.75 -4.08 -14.41
N ASP A 45 6.73 -5.00 -13.46
CA ASP A 45 5.64 -5.08 -12.48
C ASP A 45 5.76 -3.92 -11.48
N VAL A 46 4.63 -3.29 -11.17
CA VAL A 46 4.58 -2.11 -10.30
C VAL A 46 3.56 -2.34 -9.20
N MET A 47 3.97 -2.12 -7.96
CA MET A 47 3.12 -2.24 -6.77
C MET A 47 2.96 -0.89 -6.10
N ALA A 48 1.70 -0.48 -5.86
CA ALA A 48 1.37 0.66 -5.01
C ALA A 48 0.92 0.16 -3.64
N ILE A 49 1.50 0.70 -2.57
CA ILE A 49 1.03 0.45 -1.20
C ILE A 49 0.42 1.75 -0.70
N CYS A 50 -0.89 1.70 -0.42
CA CYS A 50 -1.65 2.86 -0.01
C CYS A 50 -2.38 2.56 1.31
N GLY A 51 -2.55 3.59 2.14
CA GLY A 51 -3.60 3.56 3.16
C GLY A 51 -4.94 3.86 2.50
N ASP A 52 -6.01 3.32 3.06
CA ASP A 52 -7.41 3.53 2.65
C ASP A 52 -7.74 5.02 2.42
N GLY A 53 -7.48 5.89 3.40
CA GLY A 53 -7.76 7.32 3.26
C GLY A 53 -6.96 8.00 2.13
N GLY A 54 -5.71 7.58 1.92
CA GLY A 54 -4.89 8.10 0.82
C GLY A 54 -5.35 7.57 -0.55
N PHE A 55 -5.71 6.31 -0.63
CA PHE A 55 -6.30 5.73 -1.83
C PHE A 55 -7.59 6.46 -2.21
N MET A 56 -8.46 6.70 -1.23
CA MET A 56 -9.73 7.40 -1.41
C MET A 56 -9.60 8.88 -1.82
N MET A 57 -8.45 9.53 -1.63
CA MET A 57 -8.24 10.88 -2.19
C MET A 57 -8.17 10.91 -3.73
N ASN A 58 -7.89 9.77 -4.36
CA ASN A 58 -7.94 9.62 -5.82
C ASN A 58 -9.21 8.91 -6.29
N SER A 59 -10.06 8.46 -5.37
CA SER A 59 -11.30 7.75 -5.65
C SER A 59 -12.49 8.65 -5.35
N GLN A 60 -13.45 8.74 -6.28
CA GLN A 60 -14.62 9.58 -6.08
C GLN A 60 -15.68 8.81 -5.29
N GLY A 61 -15.93 9.22 -4.05
CA GLY A 61 -17.00 8.74 -3.19
C GLY A 61 -17.68 9.90 -2.46
N LEU A 62 -18.97 9.73 -2.12
CA LEU A 62 -19.76 10.74 -1.40
C LEU A 62 -19.85 10.47 0.11
N ASP A 63 -19.42 9.29 0.54
CA ASP A 63 -19.53 8.82 1.93
C ASP A 63 -18.15 8.75 2.60
N PHE A 64 -18.13 8.88 3.92
CA PHE A 64 -16.91 8.84 4.74
C PHE A 64 -16.48 7.43 5.15
N ASP A 65 -17.34 6.43 4.92
CA ASP A 65 -17.03 5.04 5.22
C ASP A 65 -16.19 4.41 4.10
N ASN A 66 -15.39 3.41 4.47
CA ASN A 66 -14.62 2.64 3.49
C ASN A 66 -15.60 1.87 2.58
N PRO A 67 -15.50 2.02 1.24
CA PRO A 67 -16.31 1.24 0.33
C PRO A 67 -15.86 -0.22 0.35
N ASP A 68 -16.65 -1.09 -0.30
CA ASP A 68 -16.16 -2.42 -0.63
C ASP A 68 -15.10 -2.31 -1.74
N PHE A 69 -13.82 -2.25 -1.34
CA PHE A 69 -12.71 -2.05 -2.26
C PHE A 69 -12.58 -3.13 -3.34
N VAL A 70 -13.07 -4.34 -3.07
CA VAL A 70 -13.13 -5.43 -4.06
C VAL A 70 -14.07 -5.05 -5.19
N LYS A 71 -15.31 -4.68 -4.86
CA LYS A 71 -16.32 -4.24 -5.85
C LYS A 71 -15.92 -2.95 -6.54
N TYR A 72 -15.25 -2.07 -5.81
CA TYR A 72 -14.67 -0.86 -6.37
C TYR A 72 -13.73 -1.24 -7.52
N ALA A 73 -12.72 -2.09 -7.29
CA ALA A 73 -11.82 -2.53 -8.36
C ALA A 73 -12.56 -3.17 -9.54
N GLU A 74 -13.51 -4.07 -9.26
CA GLU A 74 -14.31 -4.75 -10.29
C GLU A 74 -15.09 -3.75 -11.16
N SER A 75 -15.63 -2.67 -10.57
CA SER A 75 -16.36 -1.63 -11.31
C SER A 75 -15.51 -0.84 -12.31
N TYR A 76 -14.18 -0.79 -12.09
CA TYR A 76 -13.21 -0.17 -12.99
C TYR A 76 -12.53 -1.21 -13.92
N GLY A 77 -12.99 -2.46 -13.91
CA GLY A 77 -12.44 -3.55 -14.72
C GLY A 77 -11.14 -4.16 -14.18
N ALA A 78 -10.76 -3.82 -12.94
CA ALA A 78 -9.66 -4.45 -12.22
C ALA A 78 -10.14 -5.69 -11.44
N ARG A 79 -9.19 -6.51 -10.99
CA ARG A 79 -9.47 -7.66 -10.12
C ARG A 79 -9.39 -7.22 -8.66
N GLY A 80 -10.48 -7.38 -7.92
CA GLY A 80 -10.50 -7.11 -6.49
C GLY A 80 -10.22 -8.36 -5.67
N HIS A 81 -9.40 -8.24 -4.63
CA HIS A 81 -9.08 -9.32 -3.71
C HIS A 81 -9.18 -8.84 -2.27
N ARG A 82 -9.61 -9.72 -1.37
CA ARG A 82 -9.56 -9.48 0.09
C ARG A 82 -8.93 -10.70 0.74
N VAL A 83 -7.92 -10.47 1.59
CA VAL A 83 -7.30 -11.54 2.37
C VAL A 83 -7.87 -11.55 3.78
N ALA A 84 -8.12 -12.75 4.32
CA ALA A 84 -8.59 -12.90 5.70
C ALA A 84 -7.44 -13.11 6.68
N SER A 85 -6.26 -13.49 6.18
CA SER A 85 -5.11 -13.81 7.00
C SER A 85 -3.78 -13.43 6.34
N ALA A 86 -2.76 -13.18 7.16
CA ALA A 86 -1.41 -12.89 6.69
C ALA A 86 -0.81 -14.05 5.87
N ALA A 87 -1.24 -15.30 6.12
CA ALA A 87 -0.74 -16.48 5.40
C ALA A 87 -1.15 -16.50 3.92
N GLU A 88 -2.28 -15.85 3.58
CA GLU A 88 -2.80 -15.80 2.21
C GLU A 88 -2.13 -14.72 1.35
N LEU A 89 -1.49 -13.72 1.98
CA LEU A 89 -0.97 -12.56 1.27
C LEU A 89 0.13 -12.94 0.27
N VAL A 90 1.13 -13.71 0.70
CA VAL A 90 2.26 -14.07 -0.19
C VAL A 90 1.81 -14.94 -1.38
N PRO A 91 1.01 -16.01 -1.19
CA PRO A 91 0.43 -16.74 -2.31
C PRO A 91 -0.35 -15.85 -3.28
N LEU A 92 -1.19 -14.94 -2.76
CA LEU A 92 -1.98 -14.04 -3.58
C LEU A 92 -1.10 -13.09 -4.41
N LEU A 93 -0.10 -12.44 -3.80
CA LEU A 93 0.79 -11.54 -4.53
C LEU A 93 1.54 -12.25 -5.66
N ARG A 94 1.95 -13.51 -5.45
CA ARG A 94 2.56 -14.33 -6.51
C ARG A 94 1.58 -14.61 -7.65
N GLN A 95 0.31 -14.86 -7.34
CA GLN A 95 -0.72 -15.05 -8.35
C GLN A 95 -0.95 -13.75 -9.15
N CYS A 96 -1.12 -12.61 -8.47
CA CYS A 96 -1.31 -11.32 -9.15
C CYS A 96 -0.14 -11.03 -10.12
N ASN A 97 1.10 -11.22 -9.66
CA ASN A 97 2.31 -10.98 -10.46
C ASN A 97 2.48 -11.98 -11.63
N ALA A 98 1.79 -13.11 -11.61
CA ALA A 98 1.84 -14.09 -12.71
C ALA A 98 0.79 -13.82 -13.80
N THR A 99 -0.09 -12.84 -13.59
CA THR A 99 -1.22 -12.56 -14.47
C THR A 99 -1.21 -11.11 -14.94
N GLU A 100 -1.36 -10.89 -16.23
CA GLU A 100 -1.51 -9.55 -16.77
C GLU A 100 -2.82 -8.92 -16.29
N GLY A 101 -2.79 -7.64 -15.94
CA GLY A 101 -3.94 -6.88 -15.47
C GLY A 101 -3.63 -5.98 -14.28
N VAL A 102 -4.69 -5.42 -13.70
CA VAL A 102 -4.63 -4.58 -12.50
C VAL A 102 -5.33 -5.34 -11.37
N ASP A 103 -4.64 -5.48 -10.24
CA ASP A 103 -5.16 -6.09 -9.03
C ASP A 103 -5.23 -5.05 -7.90
N LEU A 104 -6.34 -5.05 -7.17
CA LEU A 104 -6.49 -4.35 -5.90
C LEU A 104 -6.61 -5.37 -4.80
N VAL A 105 -5.68 -5.32 -3.83
CA VAL A 105 -5.70 -6.20 -2.65
C VAL A 105 -6.10 -5.37 -1.43
N ASP A 106 -7.29 -5.63 -0.91
CA ASP A 106 -7.81 -5.07 0.33
C ASP A 106 -7.22 -5.82 1.54
N LEU A 107 -6.43 -5.11 2.35
CA LEU A 107 -5.70 -5.63 3.50
C LEU A 107 -6.24 -5.02 4.79
N GLN A 108 -6.92 -5.83 5.59
CA GLN A 108 -7.31 -5.43 6.93
C GLN A 108 -6.10 -5.48 7.86
N ILE A 109 -5.63 -4.30 8.26
CA ILE A 109 -4.47 -4.16 9.15
C ILE A 109 -4.95 -3.85 10.56
N ASP A 110 -4.51 -4.65 11.52
CA ASP A 110 -4.64 -4.32 12.94
C ASP A 110 -3.60 -3.25 13.30
N TYR A 111 -4.10 -2.08 13.73
CA TYR A 111 -3.29 -0.94 14.12
C TYR A 111 -3.17 -0.77 15.64
N SER A 112 -3.69 -1.69 16.46
CA SER A 112 -3.71 -1.58 17.92
C SER A 112 -2.30 -1.38 18.52
N GLU A 113 -1.30 -2.03 17.93
CA GLU A 113 0.07 -2.00 18.42
C GLU A 113 0.87 -0.78 17.96
N ASN A 114 0.32 0.05 17.05
CA ASN A 114 1.06 1.19 16.49
C ASN A 114 1.54 2.15 17.58
N ASP A 115 0.67 2.53 18.51
CA ASP A 115 1.05 3.52 19.54
C ASP A 115 2.11 2.95 20.48
N ARG A 116 1.92 1.70 20.93
CA ARG A 116 2.88 1.02 21.77
C ARG A 116 4.25 0.94 21.09
N ILE A 117 4.31 0.43 19.86
CA ILE A 117 5.58 0.19 19.19
C ILE A 117 6.22 1.50 18.72
N LEU A 118 5.47 2.34 18.00
CA LEU A 118 6.01 3.52 17.34
C LEU A 118 6.25 4.69 18.29
N THR A 119 5.35 4.92 19.24
CA THR A 119 5.39 6.10 20.11
C THR A 119 6.09 5.82 21.44
N ARG A 120 6.01 4.59 21.97
CA ARG A 120 6.52 4.28 23.32
C ARG A 120 7.81 3.46 23.28
N ASP A 121 7.80 2.32 22.61
CA ASP A 121 8.90 1.35 22.68
C ASP A 121 10.10 1.80 21.84
N LEU A 122 9.87 2.24 20.59
CA LEU A 122 10.95 2.71 19.70
C LEU A 122 11.78 3.85 20.30
N PRO A 123 11.19 4.96 20.80
CA PRO A 123 11.98 6.03 21.40
C PRO A 123 12.79 5.57 22.62
N ARG A 124 12.29 4.61 23.41
CA ARG A 124 13.01 4.11 24.59
C ARG A 124 14.25 3.31 24.22
N VAL A 125 14.21 2.54 23.13
CA VAL A 125 15.37 1.77 22.67
C VAL A 125 16.35 2.62 21.85
N THR A 126 15.91 3.73 21.24
CA THR A 126 16.79 4.64 20.50
C THR A 126 17.34 5.80 21.34
N ALA A 127 16.70 6.18 22.45
CA ALA A 127 17.20 7.20 23.38
C ALA A 127 18.25 6.67 24.38
N GLY A 128 18.63 5.39 24.27
CA GLY A 128 19.67 4.75 25.08
C GLY A 128 21.08 4.79 24.47
N ILE A 129 21.33 5.64 23.48
CA ILE A 129 22.66 5.91 22.89
C ILE A 129 23.11 7.32 23.27
#